data_AF-A0A1V3JTR9-F1
#
_entry.id   AF-A0A1V3JTR9-F1
#
_cell.length_a   1.000
_cell.length_b   1.000
_cell.length_c   1.000
_cell.angle_alpha   90.00
_cell.angle_beta   90.00
_cell.angle_gamma   90.00
#
_symmetry.space_group_name_H-M   'P 1'
#
loop_
_entity.id
_entity.type
_entity.pdbx_description
1 polymer ?
#
loop_
_entity_poly.entity_id
_entity_poly.type
_entity_poly.pdbx_seq_one_letter_code
_entity_poly.pdbx_strand_id
1 'polypeptide(L)'
;MKTAKKIILGLCALSLLGCEKEQPSFSEQFYQGRLCPEITYQCLPESQNNDIKETTVFDPNNLYQLSEEEWNSIKRHNILKMYDEIAQLLDITYPGFWQDKDTAFKRAWLEKVDGIAKKFYPKSQRDTLETMALICAIIGTDFEQNPKFNFITERIKKGRADTPLSAILDYLLFEVLGWEFDLIGYQYNNWSLRSVMETMPRLTRDVPDFDKDFKKQKTQDNPLKEYFDKVYQGGRLK
;
A
#
# COMPACT_ATOMS: atom_id res chain seq x y z
N MET A 1 73.26 -25.75 23.48
CA MET A 1 72.33 -26.04 22.35
C MET A 1 71.64 -27.38 22.59
N LYS A 2 70.42 -27.43 23.16
CA LYS A 2 69.41 -28.53 22.99
C LYS A 2 68.16 -28.43 23.89
N THR A 3 68.16 -27.61 24.95
CA THR A 3 67.02 -27.55 25.89
C THR A 3 66.11 -26.33 25.75
N ALA A 4 66.60 -25.18 25.30
CA ALA A 4 65.76 -23.99 25.07
C ALA A 4 64.87 -24.05 23.79
N LYS A 5 65.15 -24.99 22.87
CA LYS A 5 64.38 -25.17 21.62
C LYS A 5 63.18 -26.12 21.74
N LYS A 6 63.02 -26.81 22.89
CA LYS A 6 61.89 -27.74 23.12
C LYS A 6 60.71 -27.13 23.88
N ILE A 7 60.90 -26.02 24.58
CA ILE A 7 59.80 -25.37 25.33
C ILE A 7 58.99 -24.44 24.41
N ILE A 8 59.62 -23.82 23.41
CA ILE A 8 58.92 -22.95 22.45
C ILE A 8 58.07 -23.76 21.43
N LEU A 9 58.47 -24.99 21.10
CA LEU A 9 57.64 -25.90 20.29
C LEU A 9 56.46 -26.51 21.05
N GLY A 10 56.49 -26.51 22.39
CA GLY A 10 55.40 -27.01 23.23
C GLY A 10 54.28 -25.98 23.46
N LEU A 11 54.60 -24.69 23.43
CA LEU A 11 53.60 -23.61 23.63
C LEU A 11 52.86 -23.20 22.35
N CYS A 12 53.41 -23.45 21.15
CA CYS A 12 52.69 -23.24 19.89
C CYS A 12 51.77 -24.40 19.49
N ALA A 13 51.84 -25.55 20.19
CA ALA A 13 50.96 -26.70 19.94
C ALA A 13 49.67 -26.68 20.77
N LEU A 14 49.56 -25.78 21.76
CA LEU A 14 48.40 -25.62 22.64
C LEU A 14 47.47 -24.47 22.21
N SER A 15 47.81 -23.73 21.15
CA SER A 15 47.00 -22.62 20.60
C SER A 15 46.13 -23.01 19.40
N LEU A 16 46.02 -24.30 19.06
CA LEU A 16 45.16 -24.81 17.97
C LEU A 16 43.97 -25.67 18.47
N LEU A 17 43.70 -25.66 19.79
CA LEU A 17 42.51 -26.27 20.40
C LEU A 17 41.55 -25.19 20.97
N GLY A 18 41.47 -24.05 20.28
CA GLY A 18 40.30 -23.20 20.37
C GLY A 18 39.24 -23.79 19.44
N CYS A 19 38.41 -24.71 19.94
CA CYS A 19 37.13 -25.01 19.29
C CYS A 19 36.31 -23.71 19.28
N GLU A 20 36.38 -22.96 18.18
CA GLU A 20 35.23 -22.16 17.76
C GLU A 20 34.07 -23.14 17.69
N LYS A 21 33.12 -23.00 18.62
CA LYS A 21 31.81 -23.63 18.44
C LYS A 21 31.24 -22.97 17.18
N GLU A 22 31.42 -23.63 16.03
CA GLU A 22 30.67 -23.35 14.83
C GLU A 22 29.20 -23.24 15.26
N GLN A 23 28.57 -22.10 14.97
CA GLN A 23 27.13 -21.99 15.15
C GLN A 23 26.51 -23.15 14.36
N PRO A 24 25.59 -23.93 14.94
CA PRO A 24 24.97 -25.03 14.24
C PRO A 24 24.35 -24.47 12.96
N SER A 25 24.60 -25.17 11.85
CA SER A 25 24.06 -24.79 10.55
C SER A 25 22.54 -24.64 10.64
N PHE A 26 21.93 -23.82 9.78
CA PHE A 26 20.47 -23.65 9.75
C PHE A 26 19.73 -25.00 9.71
N SER A 27 20.29 -25.98 9.00
CA SER A 27 19.80 -27.36 8.95
C SER A 27 19.74 -27.98 10.36
N GLU A 28 20.83 -27.92 11.12
CA GLU A 28 20.89 -28.50 12.46
C GLU A 28 19.97 -27.77 13.45
N GLN A 29 19.83 -26.44 13.33
CA GLN A 29 18.86 -25.66 14.11
C GLN A 29 17.42 -26.03 13.75
N PHE A 30 17.14 -26.33 12.48
CA PHE A 30 15.79 -26.69 12.00
C PHE A 30 15.28 -28.00 12.63
N TYR A 31 16.17 -28.96 12.88
CA TYR A 31 15.84 -30.26 13.48
C TYR A 31 15.85 -30.26 15.02
N GLN A 32 16.42 -29.26 15.67
CA GLN A 32 16.42 -29.17 17.14
C GLN A 32 14.99 -28.95 17.69
N GLY A 33 14.55 -29.84 18.58
CA GLY A 33 13.29 -29.73 19.31
C GLY A 33 12.05 -30.28 18.59
N ARG A 34 12.20 -30.87 17.40
CA ARG A 34 11.09 -31.54 16.70
C ARG A 34 11.01 -33.02 17.08
N LEU A 35 9.78 -33.52 17.22
CA LEU A 35 9.49 -34.91 17.60
C LEU A 35 9.90 -35.95 16.54
N CYS A 36 10.08 -35.53 15.28
CA CYS A 36 10.49 -36.40 14.17
C CYS A 36 11.78 -35.86 13.53
N PRO A 37 12.98 -36.36 13.93
CA PRO A 37 14.26 -35.89 13.42
C PRO A 37 14.62 -36.44 12.02
N GLU A 38 13.95 -37.50 11.55
CA GLU A 38 14.14 -38.06 10.21
C GLU A 38 12.86 -37.90 9.38
N ILE A 39 12.91 -36.99 8.41
CA ILE A 39 11.92 -36.94 7.33
C ILE A 39 12.45 -37.82 6.20
N THR A 40 11.88 -39.02 6.05
CA THR A 40 12.15 -39.86 4.88
C THR A 40 11.28 -39.38 3.72
N TYR A 41 11.92 -38.85 2.68
CA TYR A 41 11.23 -38.52 1.44
C TYR A 41 11.01 -39.81 0.65
N GLN A 42 9.77 -40.30 0.63
CA GLN A 42 9.36 -41.27 -0.37
C GLN A 42 8.79 -40.52 -1.58
N CYS A 43 9.47 -40.63 -2.71
CA CYS A 43 8.97 -40.15 -3.98
C CYS A 43 7.64 -40.87 -4.29
N LEU A 44 6.59 -40.09 -4.55
CA LEU A 44 5.30 -40.62 -4.95
C LEU A 44 5.45 -41.52 -6.19
N PRO A 45 4.70 -42.64 -6.31
CA PRO A 45 4.82 -43.56 -7.44
C PRO A 45 4.69 -42.88 -8.80
N GLU A 46 3.89 -41.80 -8.89
CA GLU A 46 3.73 -40.99 -10.09
C GLU A 46 5.03 -40.31 -10.56
N SER A 47 5.97 -40.04 -9.65
CA SER A 47 7.29 -39.47 -9.96
C SER A 47 8.34 -40.51 -10.36
N GLN A 48 8.03 -41.81 -10.25
CA GLN A 48 8.94 -42.91 -10.60
C GLN A 48 8.64 -43.49 -11.99
N ASN A 49 7.46 -43.19 -12.55
CA ASN A 49 7.11 -43.54 -13.92
C ASN A 49 7.73 -42.52 -14.89
N ASN A 50 8.79 -42.93 -15.59
CA ASN A 50 9.47 -42.17 -16.66
C ASN A 50 8.59 -41.86 -17.89
N ASP A 51 7.29 -42.13 -17.85
CA ASP A 51 6.34 -41.81 -18.92
C ASP A 51 5.80 -40.37 -18.85
N ILE A 52 6.00 -39.69 -17.73
CA ILE A 52 5.85 -38.24 -17.67
C ILE A 52 7.19 -37.67 -18.14
N LYS A 53 7.27 -37.26 -19.41
CA LYS A 53 8.32 -36.32 -19.85
C LYS A 53 8.43 -35.29 -18.74
N GLU A 54 9.60 -35.18 -18.10
CA GLU A 54 9.94 -34.01 -17.31
C GLU A 54 9.69 -32.81 -18.22
N THR A 55 8.51 -32.23 -18.14
CA THR A 55 8.31 -30.83 -18.49
C THR A 55 9.19 -30.14 -17.48
N THR A 56 10.43 -29.86 -17.89
CA THR A 56 11.33 -28.94 -17.21
C THR A 56 10.49 -27.72 -16.88
N VAL A 57 10.02 -27.62 -15.63
CA VAL A 57 9.13 -26.54 -15.17
C VAL A 57 9.83 -25.19 -15.35
N PHE A 58 11.16 -25.22 -15.48
CA PHE A 58 11.98 -24.10 -15.91
C PHE A 58 12.97 -24.58 -16.97
N ASP A 59 12.71 -24.25 -18.23
CA ASP A 59 13.75 -24.18 -19.25
C ASP A 59 14.35 -22.77 -19.21
N PRO A 60 15.62 -22.59 -18.79
CA PRO A 60 16.28 -21.28 -18.77
C PRO A 60 16.34 -20.62 -20.16
N ASN A 61 16.24 -21.40 -21.24
CA ASN A 61 16.27 -20.94 -22.62
C ASN A 61 14.86 -20.74 -23.22
N ASN A 62 13.81 -21.16 -22.51
CA ASN A 62 12.41 -21.01 -22.91
C ASN A 62 11.57 -20.59 -21.69
N LEU A 63 11.88 -19.41 -21.17
CA LEU A 63 11.09 -18.76 -20.14
C LEU A 63 9.66 -18.58 -20.66
N TYR A 64 8.67 -19.11 -19.93
CA TYR A 64 7.27 -18.91 -20.24
C TYR A 64 6.97 -17.41 -20.37
N GLN A 65 6.68 -16.96 -21.59
CA GLN A 65 6.25 -15.60 -21.85
C GLN A 65 4.73 -15.60 -21.85
N LEU A 66 4.15 -14.79 -20.96
CA LEU A 66 2.71 -14.56 -20.95
C LEU A 66 2.28 -14.02 -22.32
N SER A 67 1.24 -14.61 -22.86
CA SER A 67 0.53 -14.08 -24.03
C SER A 67 -0.04 -12.69 -23.74
N GLU A 68 -0.33 -11.93 -24.79
CA GLU A 68 -0.98 -10.62 -24.67
C GLU A 68 -2.33 -10.73 -23.91
N GLU A 69 -3.08 -11.80 -24.15
CA GLU A 69 -4.35 -12.09 -23.48
C GLU A 69 -4.18 -12.30 -21.97
N GLU A 70 -3.18 -13.08 -21.56
CA GLU A 70 -2.85 -13.29 -20.15
C GLU A 70 -2.39 -11.98 -19.49
N TRP A 71 -1.54 -11.21 -20.15
CA TRP A 71 -1.13 -9.89 -19.66
C TRP A 71 -2.33 -8.95 -19.47
N ASN A 72 -3.25 -8.93 -20.44
CA ASN A 72 -4.45 -8.10 -20.37
C ASN A 72 -5.41 -8.58 -19.27
N SER A 73 -5.53 -9.90 -19.07
CA SER A 73 -6.30 -10.50 -17.98
C SER A 73 -5.73 -10.10 -16.60
N ILE A 74 -4.41 -10.19 -16.42
CA ILE A 74 -3.73 -9.77 -15.19
C ILE A 74 -3.94 -8.27 -14.92
N LYS A 75 -3.75 -7.43 -15.95
CA LYS A 75 -3.99 -5.98 -15.84
C LYS A 75 -5.44 -5.69 -15.42
N ARG A 76 -6.41 -6.33 -16.07
CA ARG A 76 -7.82 -6.16 -15.75
C ARG A 76 -8.13 -6.59 -14.32
N HIS A 77 -7.61 -7.74 -13.90
CA HIS A 77 -7.78 -8.23 -12.53
C HIS A 77 -7.22 -7.23 -11.50
N ASN A 78 -6.00 -6.72 -11.72
CA ASN A 78 -5.37 -5.75 -10.84
C ASN A 78 -6.16 -4.43 -10.75
N ILE A 79 -6.70 -3.94 -11.87
CA ILE A 79 -7.55 -2.74 -11.88
C ILE A 79 -8.84 -2.97 -11.09
N LEU A 80 -9.54 -4.09 -11.33
CA LEU A 80 -10.79 -4.40 -10.63
C LEU A 80 -10.56 -4.57 -9.12
N LYS A 81 -9.45 -5.22 -8.75
CA LYS A 81 -9.04 -5.36 -7.35
C LYS A 81 -8.76 -4.00 -6.71
N MET A 82 -8.01 -3.12 -7.39
CA MET A 82 -7.79 -1.75 -6.93
C MET A 82 -9.12 -1.01 -6.75
N TYR A 83 -10.07 -1.15 -7.67
CA TYR A 83 -11.39 -0.55 -7.50
C TYR A 83 -12.11 -1.10 -6.26
N ASP A 84 -12.10 -2.41 -6.02
CA ASP A 84 -12.75 -2.97 -4.83
C ASP A 84 -12.13 -2.45 -3.52
N GLU A 85 -10.82 -2.18 -3.52
CA GLU A 85 -10.11 -1.62 -2.36
C GLU A 85 -10.46 -0.14 -2.15
N ILE A 86 -10.51 0.66 -3.21
CA ILE A 86 -10.94 2.07 -3.12
C ILE A 86 -12.42 2.15 -2.72
N ALA A 87 -13.25 1.20 -3.15
CA ALA A 87 -14.63 1.11 -2.70
C ALA A 87 -14.73 0.90 -1.18
N GLN A 88 -13.84 0.10 -0.60
CA GLN A 88 -13.74 -0.09 0.86
C GLN A 88 -13.23 1.16 1.57
N LEU A 89 -12.26 1.88 0.99
CA LEU A 89 -11.83 3.18 1.50
C LEU A 89 -13.01 4.15 1.60
N LEU A 90 -13.88 4.20 0.59
CA LEU A 90 -15.07 5.04 0.61
C LEU A 90 -16.12 4.57 1.63
N ASP A 91 -16.31 3.26 1.80
CA ASP A 91 -17.18 2.69 2.86
C ASP A 91 -16.74 3.11 4.27
N ILE A 92 -15.42 3.09 4.51
CA ILE A 92 -14.83 3.48 5.80
C ILE A 92 -14.90 5.00 6.00
N THR A 93 -14.56 5.77 4.97
CA THR A 93 -14.46 7.23 5.06
C THR A 93 -15.84 7.89 5.12
N TYR A 94 -16.80 7.37 4.36
CA TYR A 94 -18.16 7.90 4.27
C TYR A 94 -19.18 6.77 4.50
N PRO A 95 -19.42 6.36 5.76
CA PRO A 95 -20.34 5.27 6.07
C PRO A 95 -21.72 5.47 5.42
N GLY A 96 -22.16 4.47 4.65
CA GLY A 96 -23.42 4.52 3.92
C GLY A 96 -23.35 5.14 2.52
N PHE A 97 -22.17 5.55 2.05
CA PHE A 97 -21.97 6.10 0.70
C PHE A 97 -22.56 5.22 -0.40
N TRP A 98 -22.31 3.91 -0.34
CA TRP A 98 -22.81 2.97 -1.32
C TRP A 98 -24.24 2.47 -1.07
N GLN A 99 -24.81 2.71 0.11
CA GLN A 99 -26.12 2.19 0.50
C GLN A 99 -26.25 0.67 0.23
N ASP A 100 -27.12 0.28 -0.71
CA ASP A 100 -27.43 -1.09 -1.13
C ASP A 100 -26.80 -1.49 -2.47
N LYS A 101 -25.87 -0.67 -3.01
CA LYS A 101 -25.31 -0.88 -4.35
C LYS A 101 -24.35 -2.08 -4.40
N ASP A 102 -24.48 -2.87 -5.45
CA ASP A 102 -23.68 -4.07 -5.68
C ASP A 102 -22.25 -3.75 -6.16
N THR A 103 -21.40 -4.77 -6.19
CA THR A 103 -20.00 -4.66 -6.62
C THR A 103 -19.87 -4.18 -8.07
N ALA A 104 -20.80 -4.54 -8.96
CA ALA A 104 -20.77 -4.10 -10.34
C ALA A 104 -20.98 -2.59 -10.46
N PHE A 105 -21.94 -2.04 -9.71
CA PHE A 105 -22.17 -0.61 -9.62
C PHE A 105 -20.96 0.12 -9.02
N LYS A 106 -20.40 -0.38 -7.90
CA LYS A 106 -19.22 0.23 -7.25
C LYS A 106 -18.04 0.33 -8.23
N ARG A 107 -17.76 -0.75 -8.98
CA ARG A 107 -16.70 -0.80 -10.00
C ARG A 107 -16.96 0.13 -11.18
N ALA A 108 -18.20 0.18 -11.69
CA ALA A 108 -18.56 1.08 -12.78
C ALA A 108 -18.42 2.56 -12.38
N TRP A 109 -18.76 2.90 -11.13
CA TRP A 109 -18.55 4.23 -10.58
C TRP A 109 -17.05 4.57 -10.50
N LEU A 110 -16.23 3.64 -10.02
CA LEU A 110 -14.78 3.83 -9.94
C LEU A 110 -14.09 3.89 -11.30
N GLU A 111 -14.58 3.13 -12.28
CA GLU A 111 -14.13 3.25 -13.68
C GLU A 111 -14.40 4.66 -14.23
N LYS A 112 -15.56 5.24 -13.92
CA LYS A 112 -15.87 6.63 -14.28
C LYS A 112 -14.91 7.62 -13.61
N VAL A 113 -14.66 7.46 -12.31
CA VAL A 113 -13.71 8.29 -11.57
C VAL A 113 -12.29 8.16 -12.11
N ASP A 114 -11.86 6.95 -12.45
CA ASP A 114 -10.56 6.69 -13.07
C ASP A 114 -10.43 7.38 -14.44
N GLY A 115 -11.51 7.39 -15.23
CA GLY A 115 -11.58 8.21 -16.45
C GLY A 115 -11.34 9.70 -16.19
N ILE A 116 -11.93 10.25 -15.11
CA ILE A 116 -11.71 11.65 -14.70
C ILE A 116 -10.27 11.87 -14.23
N ALA A 117 -9.74 10.98 -13.39
CA ALA A 117 -8.36 11.05 -12.90
C ALA A 117 -7.36 11.03 -14.06
N LYS A 118 -7.52 10.11 -15.01
CA LYS A 118 -6.66 9.99 -16.21
C LYS A 118 -6.76 11.18 -17.16
N LYS A 119 -7.93 11.83 -17.25
CA LYS A 119 -8.10 13.04 -18.05
C LYS A 119 -7.22 14.19 -17.56
N PHE A 120 -7.08 14.36 -16.25
CA PHE A 120 -6.24 15.41 -15.66
C PHE A 120 -4.80 14.95 -15.42
N TYR A 121 -4.62 13.66 -15.12
CA TYR A 121 -3.36 13.03 -14.74
C TYR A 121 -3.17 11.72 -15.51
N PRO A 122 -2.71 11.75 -16.78
CA PRO A 122 -2.58 10.56 -17.61
C PRO A 122 -1.59 9.51 -17.10
N LYS A 123 -0.66 9.92 -16.24
CA LYS A 123 0.34 9.05 -15.57
C LYS A 123 0.05 8.93 -14.08
N SER A 124 -1.22 9.03 -13.71
CA SER A 124 -1.69 8.93 -12.32
C SER A 124 -1.29 7.60 -11.69
N GLN A 125 -0.95 7.68 -10.41
CA GLN A 125 -0.71 6.53 -9.58
C GLN A 125 -1.99 6.21 -8.79
N ARG A 126 -1.95 5.12 -8.02
CA ARG A 126 -3.09 4.67 -7.20
C ARG A 126 -3.60 5.75 -6.25
N ASP A 127 -2.69 6.47 -5.60
CA ASP A 127 -2.96 7.59 -4.69
C ASP A 127 -3.73 8.73 -5.37
N THR A 128 -3.42 9.04 -6.64
CA THR A 128 -4.18 10.00 -7.44
C THR A 128 -5.64 9.56 -7.58
N LEU A 129 -5.88 8.26 -7.87
CA LEU A 129 -7.22 7.71 -8.01
C LEU A 129 -7.97 7.66 -6.67
N GLU A 130 -7.31 7.24 -5.59
CA GLU A 130 -7.86 7.26 -4.23
C GLU A 130 -8.33 8.66 -3.86
N THR A 131 -7.47 9.67 -4.07
CA THR A 131 -7.80 11.07 -3.75
C THR A 131 -8.93 11.60 -4.65
N MET A 132 -8.91 11.29 -5.95
CA MET A 132 -9.99 11.69 -6.86
C MET A 132 -11.33 11.03 -6.50
N ALA A 133 -11.32 9.77 -6.06
CA ALA A 133 -12.51 9.07 -5.59
C ALA A 133 -13.08 9.71 -4.32
N LEU A 134 -12.22 10.06 -3.36
CA LEU A 134 -12.62 10.77 -2.14
C LEU A 134 -13.25 12.14 -2.45
N ILE A 135 -12.70 12.87 -3.43
CA ILE A 135 -13.27 14.13 -3.91
C ILE A 135 -14.63 13.89 -4.57
N CYS A 136 -14.70 12.98 -5.55
CA CYS A 136 -15.92 12.68 -6.30
C CYS A 136 -17.06 12.15 -5.42
N ALA A 137 -16.74 11.52 -4.29
CA ALA A 137 -17.74 11.10 -3.32
C ALA A 137 -18.45 12.29 -2.64
N ILE A 138 -17.78 13.44 -2.49
CA ILE A 138 -18.36 14.65 -1.87
C ILE A 138 -19.12 15.49 -2.90
N ILE A 139 -18.53 15.70 -4.09
CA ILE A 139 -19.02 16.69 -5.07
C ILE A 139 -19.66 16.08 -6.31
N GLY A 140 -19.68 14.75 -6.41
CA GLY A 140 -20.19 14.03 -7.58
C GLY A 140 -19.14 13.81 -8.67
N THR A 141 -19.42 12.84 -9.54
CA THR A 141 -18.57 12.51 -10.72
C THR A 141 -18.82 13.44 -11.91
N ASP A 142 -19.74 14.39 -11.77
CA ASP A 142 -20.16 15.39 -12.74
C ASP A 142 -19.79 16.82 -12.31
N PHE A 143 -18.86 16.95 -11.36
CA PHE A 143 -18.45 18.26 -10.83
C PHE A 143 -17.91 19.21 -11.91
N GLU A 144 -17.32 18.66 -12.98
CA GLU A 144 -16.80 19.45 -14.10
C GLU A 144 -17.90 20.23 -14.85
N GLN A 145 -19.15 19.76 -14.80
CA GLN A 145 -20.29 20.42 -15.44
C GLN A 145 -21.00 21.40 -14.50
N ASN A 146 -20.65 21.41 -13.21
CA ASN A 146 -21.31 22.24 -12.22
C ASN A 146 -20.52 23.54 -11.98
N PRO A 147 -21.08 24.72 -12.33
CA PRO A 147 -20.38 26.00 -12.18
C PRO A 147 -19.93 26.30 -10.75
N LYS A 148 -20.62 25.74 -9.74
CA LYS A 148 -20.25 25.87 -8.32
C LYS A 148 -18.84 25.32 -8.04
N PHE A 149 -18.41 24.31 -8.80
CA PHE A 149 -17.12 23.63 -8.60
C PHE A 149 -16.05 24.05 -9.62
N ASN A 150 -16.26 25.12 -10.39
CA ASN A 150 -15.28 25.62 -11.36
C ASN A 150 -13.90 25.88 -10.73
N PHE A 151 -13.86 26.35 -9.48
CA PHE A 151 -12.60 26.59 -8.77
C PHE A 151 -11.77 25.30 -8.59
N ILE A 152 -12.42 24.13 -8.46
CA ILE A 152 -11.76 22.82 -8.35
C ILE A 152 -11.11 22.47 -9.68
N THR A 153 -11.87 22.55 -10.77
CA THR A 153 -11.37 22.28 -12.13
C THR A 153 -10.18 23.20 -12.48
N GLU A 154 -10.28 24.48 -12.15
CA GLU A 154 -9.20 25.45 -12.37
C GLU A 154 -7.97 25.13 -11.51
N ARG A 155 -8.17 24.69 -10.25
CA ARG A 155 -7.09 24.31 -9.36
C ARG A 155 -6.34 23.07 -9.85
N ILE A 156 -7.07 22.05 -10.31
CA ILE A 156 -6.52 20.82 -10.92
C ILE A 156 -5.64 21.18 -12.13
N LYS A 157 -6.14 22.03 -13.03
CA LYS A 157 -5.41 22.44 -14.26
C LYS A 157 -4.15 23.26 -14.01
N LYS A 158 -4.10 24.07 -12.95
CA LYS A 158 -2.96 24.95 -12.63
C LYS A 158 -1.80 24.22 -11.95
N GLY A 159 -2.02 23.03 -11.41
CA GLY A 159 -0.98 22.26 -10.73
C GLY A 159 -0.01 21.57 -11.67
N ARG A 160 1.23 21.38 -11.21
CA ARG A 160 2.11 20.36 -11.76
C ARG A 160 1.85 19.08 -10.96
N ALA A 161 1.46 18.00 -11.63
CA ALA A 161 1.04 16.75 -11.00
C ALA A 161 -0.21 16.87 -10.10
N ASP A 162 -0.50 15.82 -9.35
CA ASP A 162 -1.69 15.61 -8.53
C ASP A 162 -1.62 16.26 -7.14
N THR A 163 -0.55 17.00 -6.84
CA THR A 163 -0.41 17.81 -5.61
C THR A 163 -1.63 18.70 -5.28
N PRO A 164 -2.35 19.31 -6.25
CA PRO A 164 -3.53 20.10 -5.94
C PRO A 164 -4.68 19.30 -5.32
N LEU A 165 -4.75 17.97 -5.57
CA LEU A 165 -5.85 17.14 -5.07
C LEU A 165 -5.91 17.10 -3.55
N SER A 166 -4.76 17.11 -2.87
CA SER A 166 -4.71 17.13 -1.40
C SER A 166 -5.39 18.39 -0.84
N ALA A 167 -5.04 19.58 -1.35
CA ALA A 167 -5.67 20.84 -0.92
C ALA A 167 -7.17 20.91 -1.28
N ILE A 168 -7.57 20.33 -2.42
CA ILE A 168 -8.98 20.23 -2.78
C ILE A 168 -9.73 19.35 -1.79
N LEU A 169 -9.19 18.18 -1.47
CA LEU A 169 -9.80 17.25 -0.54
C LEU A 169 -9.90 17.87 0.87
N ASP A 170 -8.83 18.49 1.37
CA ASP A 170 -8.84 19.15 2.68
C ASP A 170 -9.86 20.30 2.75
N TYR A 171 -9.98 21.08 1.68
CA TYR A 171 -11.03 22.10 1.58
C TYR A 171 -12.42 21.47 1.68
N LEU A 172 -12.69 20.37 0.98
CA LEU A 172 -14.00 19.72 0.99
C LEU A 172 -14.30 19.07 2.35
N LEU A 173 -13.34 18.38 2.96
CA LEU A 173 -13.51 17.77 4.28
C LEU A 173 -13.78 18.84 5.35
N PHE A 174 -12.98 19.91 5.37
CA PHE A 174 -13.13 20.98 6.34
C PHE A 174 -14.36 21.86 6.05
N GLU A 175 -14.44 22.49 4.90
CA GLU A 175 -15.45 23.52 4.61
C GLU A 175 -16.82 22.90 4.31
N VAL A 176 -16.88 21.80 3.57
CA VAL A 176 -18.16 21.20 3.11
C VAL A 176 -18.70 20.17 4.10
N LEU A 177 -17.85 19.25 4.56
CA LEU A 177 -18.28 18.19 5.49
C LEU A 177 -18.18 18.57 6.96
N GLY A 178 -17.56 19.70 7.29
CA GLY A 178 -17.48 20.16 8.66
C GLY A 178 -16.42 19.44 9.51
N TRP A 179 -15.54 18.65 8.90
CA TRP A 179 -14.56 17.85 9.65
C TRP A 179 -13.55 18.75 10.37
N GLU A 180 -13.14 18.31 11.56
CA GLU A 180 -12.10 18.98 12.36
C GLU A 180 -10.73 18.31 12.20
N PHE A 181 -10.69 17.10 11.65
CA PHE A 181 -9.49 16.29 11.47
C PHE A 181 -9.41 15.77 10.04
N ASP A 182 -8.19 15.63 9.53
CA ASP A 182 -7.91 14.98 8.25
C ASP A 182 -8.09 13.44 8.33
N LEU A 183 -7.88 12.75 7.21
CA LEU A 183 -8.03 11.30 7.10
C LEU A 183 -7.05 10.49 7.98
N ILE A 184 -5.95 11.10 8.43
CA ILE A 184 -4.90 10.49 9.25
C ILE A 184 -5.11 10.83 10.73
N GLY A 185 -6.01 11.77 11.04
CA GLY A 185 -6.37 12.19 12.39
C GLY A 185 -5.60 13.42 12.89
N TYR A 186 -4.96 14.19 12.01
CA TYR A 186 -4.42 15.51 12.35
C TYR A 186 -5.52 16.55 12.33
N GLN A 187 -5.56 17.41 13.34
CA GLN A 187 -6.52 18.50 13.38
C GLN A 187 -6.25 19.49 12.24
N TYR A 188 -7.32 19.97 11.61
CA TYR A 188 -7.25 21.11 10.72
C TYR A 188 -6.98 22.40 11.50
N ASN A 189 -5.96 23.13 11.09
CA ASN A 189 -5.52 24.38 11.69
C ASN A 189 -4.86 25.27 10.62
N ASN A 190 -4.45 26.48 11.00
CA ASN A 190 -3.84 27.44 10.09
C ASN A 190 -2.56 26.94 9.39
N TRP A 191 -1.84 25.99 9.99
CA TRP A 191 -0.67 25.34 9.38
C TRP A 191 -1.06 24.25 8.37
N SER A 192 -1.91 23.29 8.77
CA SER A 192 -2.33 22.20 7.88
C SER A 192 -3.20 22.68 6.71
N LEU A 193 -4.02 23.72 6.93
CA LEU A 193 -4.84 24.34 5.89
C LEU A 193 -4.11 25.45 5.11
N ARG A 194 -2.81 25.66 5.30
CA ARG A 194 -2.08 26.73 4.62
C ARG A 194 -2.25 26.70 3.10
N SER A 195 -2.11 25.52 2.47
CA SER A 195 -2.27 25.39 1.01
C SER A 195 -3.71 25.68 0.58
N VAL A 196 -4.68 25.29 1.40
CA VAL A 196 -6.10 25.60 1.17
C VAL A 196 -6.31 27.12 1.18
N MET A 197 -5.82 27.80 2.22
CA MET A 197 -5.96 29.25 2.37
C MET A 197 -5.26 30.05 1.26
N GLU A 198 -4.16 29.54 0.71
CA GLU A 198 -3.43 30.18 -0.39
C GLU A 198 -4.08 29.95 -1.77
N THR A 199 -4.82 28.86 -1.96
CA THR A 199 -5.16 28.38 -3.32
C THR A 199 -6.64 28.05 -3.57
N MET A 200 -7.45 28.01 -2.53
CA MET A 200 -8.89 27.67 -2.58
C MET A 200 -9.74 28.90 -2.24
N PRO A 201 -11.07 28.85 -2.46
CA PRO A 201 -11.96 29.90 -1.98
C PRO A 201 -11.80 30.15 -0.47
N ARG A 202 -12.14 31.36 -0.04
CA ARG A 202 -12.02 31.74 1.37
C ARG A 202 -12.89 30.83 2.24
N LEU A 203 -12.27 30.22 3.25
CA LEU A 203 -12.95 29.44 4.28
C LEU A 203 -13.94 30.32 5.05
N THR A 204 -15.15 29.82 5.30
CA THR A 204 -16.16 30.54 6.07
C THR A 204 -16.16 30.17 7.54
N ARG A 205 -15.61 29.00 7.88
CA ARG A 205 -15.44 28.52 9.25
C ARG A 205 -14.19 29.11 9.89
N ASP A 206 -14.24 29.28 11.21
CA ASP A 206 -13.06 29.65 11.99
C ASP A 206 -12.01 28.54 11.93
N VAL A 207 -10.77 28.93 11.59
CA VAL A 207 -9.64 28.02 11.48
C VAL A 207 -8.86 28.05 12.80
N PRO A 208 -8.72 26.92 13.52
CA PRO A 208 -7.93 26.86 14.76
C PRO A 208 -6.49 27.32 14.54
N ASP A 209 -5.94 28.02 15.53
CA ASP A 209 -4.54 28.41 15.52
C ASP A 209 -3.65 27.22 15.94
N PHE A 210 -2.63 26.91 15.14
CA PHE A 210 -1.75 25.76 15.41
C PHE A 210 -1.04 25.84 16.76
N ASP A 211 -0.65 27.04 17.20
CA ASP A 211 0.12 27.24 18.43
C ASP A 211 -0.78 27.30 19.68
N LYS A 212 -2.06 27.69 19.52
CA LYS A 212 -2.96 27.97 20.66
C LYS A 212 -4.08 26.96 20.85
N ASP A 213 -4.61 26.40 19.77
CA ASP A 213 -5.85 25.63 19.77
C ASP A 213 -5.64 24.15 19.46
N PHE A 214 -4.43 23.64 19.76
CA PHE A 214 -4.03 22.27 19.46
C PHE A 214 -4.86 21.24 20.24
N LYS A 215 -5.62 20.44 19.50
CA LYS A 215 -6.29 19.24 20.00
C LYS A 215 -5.39 18.03 19.79
N LYS A 216 -5.47 17.05 20.72
CA LYS A 216 -4.79 15.76 20.53
C LYS A 216 -5.29 15.08 19.26
N GLN A 217 -4.36 14.46 18.52
CA GLN A 217 -4.68 13.68 17.33
C GLN A 217 -5.69 12.58 17.64
N LYS A 218 -6.64 12.36 16.71
CA LYS A 218 -7.63 11.30 16.83
C LYS A 218 -7.04 9.98 16.31
N THR A 219 -6.32 9.26 17.17
CA THR A 219 -5.57 8.04 16.77
C THR A 219 -6.39 6.74 16.78
N GLN A 220 -7.59 6.75 17.38
CA GLN A 220 -8.48 5.59 17.50
C GLN A 220 -9.55 5.51 16.39
N ASP A 221 -9.89 6.64 15.76
CA ASP A 221 -10.96 6.72 14.75
C ASP A 221 -10.49 7.53 13.52
N ASN A 222 -9.34 7.19 12.95
CA ASN A 222 -8.92 7.81 11.69
C ASN A 222 -9.22 6.84 10.52
N PRO A 223 -9.95 7.28 9.47
CA PRO A 223 -10.37 6.42 8.37
C PRO A 223 -9.21 5.72 7.67
N LEU A 224 -8.07 6.39 7.51
CA LEU A 224 -6.95 5.83 6.76
C LEU A 224 -6.27 4.68 7.49
N LYS A 225 -6.14 4.76 8.82
CA LYS A 225 -5.64 3.66 9.66
C LYS A 225 -6.60 2.49 9.64
N GLU A 226 -7.90 2.74 9.76
CA GLU A 226 -8.89 1.66 9.65
C GLU A 226 -8.80 0.96 8.28
N TYR A 227 -8.68 1.75 7.21
CA TYR A 227 -8.44 1.23 5.87
C TYR A 227 -7.16 0.40 5.79
N PHE A 228 -6.04 0.90 6.30
CA PHE A 228 -4.79 0.13 6.30
C PHE A 228 -4.90 -1.14 7.15
N ASP A 229 -5.49 -1.09 8.33
CA ASP A 229 -5.61 -2.25 9.23
C ASP A 229 -6.53 -3.35 8.66
N LYS A 230 -7.60 -2.96 7.96
CA LYS A 230 -8.59 -3.88 7.39
C LYS A 230 -8.23 -4.37 5.99
N VAL A 231 -7.62 -3.51 5.18
CA VAL A 231 -7.41 -3.75 3.75
C VAL A 231 -5.93 -3.98 3.44
N TYR A 232 -4.98 -3.39 4.18
CA TYR A 232 -3.56 -3.30 3.80
C TYR A 232 -2.54 -3.74 4.89
N GLN A 233 -2.07 -5.01 4.89
CA GLN A 233 -0.99 -5.45 5.79
C GLN A 233 0.41 -5.44 5.13
N GLY A 234 1.33 -4.56 5.55
CA GLY A 234 2.78 -4.75 5.35
C GLY A 234 3.27 -4.98 3.91
N GLY A 235 2.64 -4.33 2.91
CA GLY A 235 3.03 -4.48 1.50
C GLY A 235 2.49 -5.74 0.80
N ARG A 236 1.67 -6.55 1.47
CA ARG A 236 0.84 -7.62 0.86
C ARG A 236 -0.52 -7.65 1.54
N LEU A 237 -1.57 -7.42 0.77
CA LEU A 237 -2.97 -7.41 1.23
C LEU A 237 -3.33 -8.74 1.92
N LYS A 238 -4.20 -8.67 2.95
CA LYS A 238 -4.84 -9.83 3.59
C LYS A 238 -5.76 -10.58 2.63
#